data_AF-A0A7R9EG50-F1
#
_entry.id   AF-A0A7R9EG50-F1
#
_cell.length_a   1.000
_cell.length_b   1.000
_cell.length_c   1.000
_cell.angle_alpha   90.00
_cell.angle_beta   90.00
_cell.angle_gamma   90.00
#
_symmetry.space_group_name_H-M   'P 1'
#
loop_
_entity.id
_entity.type
_entity.pdbx_description
1 polymer ?
#
loop_
_entity_poly.entity_id
_entity_poly.type
_entity_poly.pdbx_seq_one_letter_code
_entity_poly.pdbx_strand_id
1 'polypeptide(L)'
;MVTKGKNTCGGRTGGKEAITSPIQRFFSQSCVLVTGATGFVGKALVEKLLRSCPEMATIYLLIRPKRGLDVPTRHKELMKHPVFDRIRSECPSVLHKVVSIQGDVTEPGLALSEADRLELATKVNVVFHSAATVRFNESLKVAVNLNTLGTQRVIQLCRDMHKLQAFVHVSTAYSNADKKDVHEVVYPPPADPESVIQCCQTLSDDALEIVAERLRGKHPNTYTLTKALAEWVVAEQADDIPTAIVRPSIVTAAWREPVPGWVDNVCGITGIMMEIGRGTIRSIICNQNLIMDLIPVDFVVNTLITVAWHTATYRPNTLRVYNCTSGGMNPVRWEEFGQLTHRHACVYPTSHVMWYPGFTFRTNRLIHKICESLFHFFPAFVVDLILRLQGSKPMSGNPVLEVRGEVDEGS
;
A
#
# COMPACT_ATOMS: atom_id res chain seq x y z
N MET A 1 29.30 -20.30 -23.55
CA MET A 1 28.79 -21.60 -23.09
C MET A 1 28.67 -21.56 -21.57
N VAL A 2 27.48 -21.23 -21.07
CA VAL A 2 27.17 -21.18 -19.64
C VAL A 2 25.90 -21.99 -19.46
N THR A 3 26.02 -23.05 -18.66
CA THR A 3 25.03 -24.10 -18.44
C THR A 3 23.74 -23.56 -17.84
N LYS A 4 22.62 -23.72 -18.57
CA LYS A 4 21.26 -23.51 -18.07
C LYS A 4 20.92 -24.62 -17.05
N GLY A 5 20.84 -24.26 -15.78
CA GLY A 5 20.22 -25.10 -14.75
C GLY A 5 18.70 -25.11 -14.96
N LYS A 6 18.17 -26.18 -15.56
CA LYS A 6 16.73 -26.48 -15.56
C LYS A 6 16.37 -27.06 -14.18
N ASN A 7 15.64 -26.31 -13.36
CA ASN A 7 14.84 -26.93 -12.30
C ASN A 7 13.50 -27.38 -12.91
N THR A 8 13.46 -28.63 -13.34
CA THR A 8 12.23 -29.32 -13.76
C THR A 8 11.49 -29.82 -12.52
N CYS A 9 10.21 -29.48 -12.40
CA CYS A 9 9.31 -30.15 -11.46
C CYS A 9 8.75 -31.42 -12.13
N GLY A 10 8.98 -32.58 -11.49
CA GLY A 10 8.23 -33.83 -11.74
C GLY A 10 8.78 -34.76 -12.81
N GLY A 11 9.64 -35.71 -12.40
CA GLY A 11 10.04 -36.83 -13.26
C GLY A 11 11.28 -37.62 -12.81
N ARG A 12 11.41 -37.95 -11.53
CA ARG A 12 12.34 -39.01 -11.06
C ARG A 12 11.70 -39.78 -9.91
N THR A 13 11.56 -41.09 -10.13
CA THR A 13 11.21 -42.12 -9.17
C THR A 13 12.27 -42.17 -8.06
N GLY A 14 11.84 -41.94 -6.81
CA GLY A 14 12.70 -41.92 -5.62
C GLY A 14 12.18 -40.91 -4.60
N GLY A 15 11.40 -41.38 -3.62
CA GLY A 15 10.72 -40.56 -2.62
C GLY A 15 11.64 -39.66 -1.81
N LYS A 16 11.49 -38.35 -2.02
CA LYS A 16 11.64 -37.33 -0.98
C LYS A 16 10.38 -36.47 -1.08
N GLU A 17 9.44 -36.67 -0.16
CA GLU A 17 8.33 -35.75 0.00
C GLU A 17 8.90 -34.33 0.09
N ALA A 18 8.43 -33.42 -0.76
CA ALA A 18 8.77 -32.02 -0.64
C ALA A 18 8.33 -31.56 0.75
N ILE A 19 9.29 -31.22 1.62
CA ILE A 19 9.00 -30.78 2.98
C ILE A 19 8.15 -29.51 2.90
N THR A 20 6.85 -29.64 3.11
CA THR A 20 5.91 -28.52 3.17
C THR A 20 6.19 -27.72 4.43
N SER A 21 6.34 -26.41 4.31
CA SER A 21 6.58 -25.55 5.47
C SER A 21 5.32 -25.47 6.36
N PRO A 22 5.44 -25.13 7.66
CA PRO A 22 4.28 -24.92 8.53
C PRO A 22 3.29 -23.89 7.97
N ILE A 23 3.78 -22.83 7.33
CA ILE A 23 2.97 -21.81 6.66
C ILE A 23 2.20 -22.42 5.49
N GLN A 24 2.85 -23.23 4.64
CA GLN A 24 2.18 -23.90 3.53
C GLN A 24 1.08 -24.85 4.00
N ARG A 25 1.32 -25.58 5.11
CA ARG A 25 0.30 -26.46 5.71
C ARG A 25 -0.89 -25.68 6.23
N PHE A 26 -0.66 -24.53 6.86
CA PHE A 26 -1.73 -23.66 7.35
C PHE A 26 -2.60 -23.08 6.21
N PHE A 27 -2.00 -22.69 5.09
CA PHE A 27 -2.76 -22.22 3.93
C PHE A 27 -3.33 -23.35 3.06
N SER A 28 -3.02 -24.61 3.34
CA SER A 28 -3.62 -25.74 2.62
C SER A 28 -5.12 -25.78 2.83
N GLN A 29 -5.90 -25.86 1.75
CA GLN A 29 -7.37 -25.83 1.75
C GLN A 29 -7.99 -24.55 2.35
N SER A 30 -7.18 -23.51 2.62
CA SER A 30 -7.68 -22.26 3.14
C SER A 30 -8.40 -21.43 2.07
N CYS A 31 -9.38 -20.65 2.51
CA CYS A 31 -10.13 -19.70 1.71
C CYS A 31 -9.78 -18.30 2.22
N VAL A 32 -9.06 -17.54 1.42
CA VAL A 32 -8.49 -16.25 1.83
C VAL A 32 -9.30 -15.11 1.23
N LEU A 33 -9.67 -14.11 2.02
CA LEU A 33 -10.21 -12.84 1.52
C LEU A 33 -9.12 -11.77 1.55
N VAL A 34 -8.92 -11.06 0.44
CA VAL A 34 -8.02 -9.91 0.37
C VAL A 34 -8.79 -8.67 -0.06
N THR A 35 -8.82 -7.65 0.80
CA THR A 35 -9.25 -6.32 0.39
C THR A 35 -8.06 -5.48 -0.06
N GLY A 36 -8.27 -4.57 -1.00
CA GLY A 36 -7.16 -3.79 -1.58
C GLY A 36 -6.24 -4.60 -2.50
N ALA A 37 -6.71 -5.75 -3.01
CA ALA A 37 -5.96 -6.66 -3.86
C ALA A 37 -5.42 -6.02 -5.15
N THR A 38 -6.08 -4.96 -5.66
CA THR A 38 -5.62 -4.24 -6.85
C THR A 38 -4.52 -3.21 -6.56
N GLY A 39 -4.21 -2.95 -5.28
CA GLY A 39 -3.12 -2.08 -4.86
C GLY A 39 -1.76 -2.78 -4.92
N PHE A 40 -0.67 -2.03 -4.72
CA PHE A 40 0.69 -2.53 -4.84
C PHE A 40 1.02 -3.69 -3.89
N VAL A 41 0.79 -3.52 -2.58
CA VAL A 41 1.00 -4.58 -1.59
C VAL A 41 0.03 -5.75 -1.82
N GLY A 42 -1.23 -5.45 -2.14
CA GLY A 42 -2.26 -6.47 -2.41
C GLY A 42 -1.91 -7.38 -3.59
N LYS A 43 -1.42 -6.83 -4.70
CA LYS A 43 -0.98 -7.60 -5.87
C LYS A 43 0.17 -8.55 -5.52
N ALA A 44 1.19 -8.04 -4.81
CA ALA A 44 2.31 -8.87 -4.37
C ALA A 44 1.88 -9.95 -3.38
N LEU A 45 0.93 -9.65 -2.48
CA LEU A 45 0.36 -10.63 -1.56
C LEU A 45 -0.37 -11.76 -2.29
N VAL A 46 -1.22 -11.43 -3.26
CA VAL A 46 -1.95 -12.42 -4.07
C VAL A 46 -0.97 -13.27 -4.88
N GLU A 47 0.02 -12.67 -5.54
CA GLU A 47 1.08 -13.40 -6.26
C GLU A 47 1.79 -14.38 -5.31
N LYS A 48 2.26 -13.90 -4.16
CA LYS A 48 3.04 -14.70 -3.23
C LYS A 48 2.24 -15.87 -2.68
N LEU A 49 0.97 -15.66 -2.32
CA LEU A 49 0.08 -16.71 -1.83
C LEU A 49 -0.15 -17.78 -2.91
N LEU A 50 -0.48 -17.38 -4.14
CA LEU A 50 -0.70 -18.32 -5.25
C LEU A 50 0.56 -19.14 -5.58
N ARG A 51 1.73 -18.49 -5.60
CA ARG A 51 3.00 -19.14 -5.93
C ARG A 51 3.51 -20.03 -4.80
N SER A 52 3.38 -19.58 -3.55
CA SER A 52 4.01 -20.25 -2.40
C SER A 52 3.08 -21.22 -1.68
N CYS A 53 1.76 -21.04 -1.79
CA CYS A 53 0.74 -21.89 -1.15
C CYS A 53 -0.19 -22.48 -2.22
N PRO A 54 0.33 -23.34 -3.13
CA PRO A 54 -0.44 -23.85 -4.25
C PRO A 54 -1.61 -24.75 -3.83
N GLU A 55 -1.62 -25.28 -2.60
CA GLU A 55 -2.71 -26.12 -2.05
C GLU A 55 -3.87 -25.32 -1.43
N MET A 56 -3.81 -23.99 -1.46
CA MET A 56 -4.92 -23.13 -1.03
C MET A 56 -6.18 -23.41 -1.86
N ALA A 57 -7.37 -23.36 -1.26
CA ALA A 57 -8.62 -23.67 -1.96
C ALA A 57 -9.07 -22.50 -2.86
N THR A 58 -9.19 -21.31 -2.29
CA THR A 58 -9.72 -20.13 -3.00
C THR A 58 -9.12 -18.85 -2.43
N ILE A 59 -8.89 -17.86 -3.29
CA ILE A 59 -8.57 -16.50 -2.90
C ILE A 59 -9.62 -15.54 -3.45
N TYR A 60 -10.43 -15.02 -2.54
CA TYR A 60 -11.46 -14.03 -2.81
C TYR A 60 -10.85 -12.63 -2.81
N LEU A 61 -11.09 -11.88 -3.88
CA LEU A 61 -10.64 -10.50 -4.03
C LEU A 61 -11.85 -9.58 -3.96
N LEU A 62 -11.93 -8.73 -2.93
CA LEU A 62 -12.94 -7.68 -2.86
C LEU A 62 -12.53 -6.55 -3.82
N ILE A 63 -13.27 -6.40 -4.92
CA ILE A 63 -12.99 -5.40 -5.96
C ILE A 63 -14.19 -4.49 -6.14
N ARG A 64 -13.98 -3.19 -5.99
CA ARG A 64 -14.99 -2.17 -6.32
C ARG A 64 -15.05 -1.88 -7.81
N PRO A 65 -16.23 -1.55 -8.38
CA PRO A 65 -16.29 -0.87 -9.68
C PRO A 65 -15.47 0.42 -9.65
N LYS A 66 -14.77 0.76 -10.75
CA LYS A 66 -13.97 2.00 -10.79
C LYS A 66 -13.80 2.48 -12.22
N ARG A 67 -13.94 3.80 -12.46
CA ARG A 67 -13.74 4.45 -13.77
C ARG A 67 -14.57 3.82 -14.90
N GLY A 68 -15.83 3.49 -14.61
CA GLY A 68 -16.72 2.84 -15.59
C GLY A 68 -16.40 1.37 -15.90
N LEU A 69 -15.38 0.78 -15.27
CA LEU A 69 -15.06 -0.64 -15.41
C LEU A 69 -15.76 -1.47 -14.35
N ASP A 70 -16.41 -2.55 -14.81
CA ASP A 70 -17.04 -3.56 -13.97
C ASP A 70 -16.01 -4.52 -13.35
N VAL A 71 -16.46 -5.31 -12.38
CA VAL A 71 -15.58 -6.23 -11.64
C VAL A 71 -14.95 -7.32 -12.53
N PRO A 72 -15.68 -7.96 -13.47
CA PRO A 72 -15.08 -8.92 -14.41
C PRO A 72 -13.96 -8.32 -15.27
N THR A 73 -14.13 -7.10 -15.78
CA THR A 73 -13.09 -6.43 -16.58
C THR A 73 -11.87 -6.12 -15.71
N ARG A 74 -12.08 -5.56 -14.52
CA ARG A 74 -10.98 -5.28 -13.58
C ARG A 74 -10.26 -6.56 -13.12
N HIS A 75 -10.97 -7.67 -12.94
CA HIS A 75 -10.38 -8.98 -12.66
C HIS A 75 -9.47 -9.42 -13.81
N LYS A 76 -9.96 -9.34 -15.06
CA LYS A 76 -9.19 -9.71 -16.24
C LYS A 76 -7.92 -8.87 -16.39
N GLU A 77 -8.00 -7.56 -16.14
CA GLU A 77 -6.83 -6.67 -16.15
C GLU A 77 -5.83 -7.03 -15.04
N LEU A 78 -6.31 -7.30 -13.83
CA LEU A 78 -5.47 -7.73 -12.72
C LEU A 78 -4.74 -9.04 -13.06
N MET A 79 -5.45 -10.05 -13.58
CA MET A 79 -4.86 -11.33 -13.96
C MET A 79 -3.89 -11.25 -15.14
N LYS A 80 -3.96 -10.19 -15.96
CA LYS A 80 -2.99 -9.89 -17.03
C LYS A 80 -1.77 -9.11 -16.53
N HIS A 81 -1.81 -8.58 -15.31
CA HIS A 81 -0.75 -7.74 -14.79
C HIS A 81 0.60 -8.48 -14.81
N PRO A 82 1.74 -7.81 -15.15
CA PRO A 82 3.05 -8.45 -15.24
C PRO A 82 3.54 -9.11 -13.94
N VAL A 83 3.03 -8.66 -12.78
CA VAL A 83 3.31 -9.29 -11.48
C VAL A 83 3.02 -10.80 -11.47
N PHE A 84 2.04 -11.26 -12.26
CA PHE A 84 1.66 -12.66 -12.36
C PHE A 84 2.34 -13.41 -13.53
N ASP A 85 3.29 -12.81 -14.27
CA ASP A 85 3.98 -13.46 -15.40
C ASP A 85 4.65 -14.77 -14.99
N ARG A 86 5.28 -14.77 -13.82
CA ARG A 86 5.93 -15.96 -13.27
C ARG A 86 4.92 -17.09 -13.00
N ILE A 87 3.76 -16.78 -12.44
CA ILE A 87 2.70 -17.76 -12.21
C ILE A 87 2.15 -18.29 -13.54
N ARG A 88 1.91 -17.41 -14.51
CA ARG A 88 1.43 -17.80 -15.85
C ARG A 88 2.40 -18.75 -16.56
N SER A 89 3.70 -18.62 -16.32
CA SER A 89 4.72 -19.46 -16.95
C SER A 89 5.03 -20.74 -16.15
N GLU A 90 5.05 -20.69 -14.83
CA GLU A 90 5.47 -21.82 -13.98
C GLU A 90 4.30 -22.68 -13.49
N CYS A 91 3.15 -22.07 -13.14
CA CYS A 91 2.02 -22.76 -12.51
C CYS A 91 0.65 -22.14 -12.86
N PRO A 92 0.29 -22.00 -14.15
CA PRO A 92 -0.91 -21.27 -14.57
C PRO A 92 -2.21 -21.84 -13.99
N SER A 93 -2.21 -23.13 -13.61
CA SER A 93 -3.36 -23.76 -12.99
C SER A 93 -3.79 -23.04 -11.72
N VAL A 94 -2.92 -22.46 -10.89
CA VAL A 94 -3.38 -21.83 -9.63
C VAL A 94 -4.24 -20.58 -9.84
N LEU A 95 -4.24 -19.98 -11.04
CA LEU A 95 -5.02 -18.76 -11.33
C LEU A 95 -6.53 -18.98 -11.26
N HIS A 96 -7.04 -20.19 -11.51
CA HIS A 96 -8.49 -20.46 -11.39
C HIS A 96 -9.00 -20.34 -9.94
N LYS A 97 -8.10 -20.30 -8.96
CA LYS A 97 -8.43 -20.14 -7.54
C LYS A 97 -8.77 -18.71 -7.17
N VAL A 98 -8.50 -17.76 -8.06
CA VAL A 98 -8.78 -16.34 -7.84
C VAL A 98 -10.24 -16.06 -8.20
N VAL A 99 -11.03 -15.68 -7.21
CA VAL A 99 -12.45 -15.31 -7.37
C VAL A 99 -12.60 -13.85 -7.01
N SER A 100 -13.08 -13.02 -7.93
CA SER A 100 -13.38 -11.62 -7.64
C SER A 100 -14.82 -11.45 -7.19
N ILE A 101 -15.01 -10.78 -6.06
CA ILE A 101 -16.31 -10.42 -5.52
C ILE A 101 -16.47 -8.90 -5.63
N GLN A 102 -17.66 -8.47 -6.05
CA GLN A 102 -18.00 -7.06 -6.07
C GLN A 102 -18.21 -6.55 -4.65
N GLY A 103 -17.48 -5.50 -4.28
CA GLY A 103 -17.74 -4.79 -3.04
C GLY A 103 -16.85 -3.57 -2.86
N ASP A 104 -17.28 -2.66 -1.99
CA ASP A 104 -16.56 -1.45 -1.63
C ASP A 104 -16.59 -1.23 -0.12
N VAL A 105 -15.41 -1.05 0.47
CA VAL A 105 -15.26 -0.81 1.92
C VAL A 105 -15.88 0.53 2.35
N THR A 106 -16.11 1.46 1.41
CA THR A 106 -16.75 2.75 1.69
C THR A 106 -18.27 2.67 1.82
N GLU A 107 -18.87 1.53 1.47
CA GLU A 107 -20.32 1.35 1.43
C GLU A 107 -20.83 0.48 2.61
N PRO A 108 -22.04 0.75 3.14
CA PRO A 108 -22.69 -0.13 4.11
C PRO A 108 -22.74 -1.59 3.62
N GLY A 109 -22.50 -2.55 4.52
CA GLY A 109 -22.46 -3.97 4.17
C GLY A 109 -21.38 -4.33 3.12
N LEU A 110 -20.39 -3.45 2.91
CA LEU A 110 -19.36 -3.56 1.88
C LEU A 110 -19.92 -3.61 0.44
N ALA A 111 -21.17 -3.17 0.23
CA ALA A 111 -21.91 -3.34 -1.02
C ALA A 111 -21.93 -4.79 -1.56
N LEU A 112 -21.86 -5.78 -0.66
CA LEU A 112 -21.94 -7.19 -1.02
C LEU A 112 -23.38 -7.59 -1.35
N SER A 113 -23.54 -8.54 -2.28
CA SER A 113 -24.79 -9.27 -2.41
C SER A 113 -24.97 -10.22 -1.21
N GLU A 114 -26.22 -10.57 -0.87
CA GLU A 114 -26.48 -11.56 0.18
C GLU A 114 -25.83 -12.91 -0.11
N ALA A 115 -25.77 -13.30 -1.39
CA ALA A 115 -25.13 -14.54 -1.83
C ALA A 115 -23.60 -14.50 -1.59
N ASP A 116 -22.94 -13.40 -1.97
CA ASP A 116 -21.50 -13.23 -1.74
C ASP A 116 -21.18 -13.14 -0.25
N ARG A 117 -22.01 -12.43 0.53
CA ARG A 117 -21.85 -12.34 1.99
C ARG A 117 -21.94 -13.72 2.64
N LEU A 118 -22.95 -14.52 2.27
CA LEU A 118 -23.11 -15.89 2.76
C LEU A 118 -21.93 -16.79 2.36
N GLU A 119 -21.47 -16.67 1.11
CA GLU A 119 -20.31 -17.43 0.62
C GLU A 119 -19.05 -17.10 1.44
N LEU A 120 -18.77 -15.82 1.65
CA LEU A 120 -17.64 -15.35 2.44
C LEU A 120 -17.73 -15.82 3.90
N ALA A 121 -18.88 -15.63 4.54
CA ALA A 121 -19.15 -16.06 5.91
C ALA A 121 -18.94 -17.58 6.11
N THR A 122 -19.30 -18.39 5.11
CA THR A 122 -19.25 -19.85 5.22
C THR A 122 -17.87 -20.44 4.93
N LYS A 123 -17.12 -19.83 4.01
CA LYS A 123 -15.89 -20.41 3.46
C LYS A 123 -14.62 -19.78 4.01
N VAL A 124 -14.59 -18.46 4.19
CA VAL A 124 -13.34 -17.74 4.48
C VAL A 124 -12.82 -18.05 5.87
N ASN A 125 -11.52 -18.33 5.96
CA ASN A 125 -10.82 -18.58 7.21
C ASN A 125 -9.64 -17.64 7.45
N VAL A 126 -9.18 -16.89 6.43
CA VAL A 126 -8.12 -15.88 6.59
C VAL A 126 -8.50 -14.61 5.85
N VAL A 127 -8.36 -13.46 6.52
CA VAL A 127 -8.67 -12.15 5.94
C VAL A 127 -7.44 -11.25 6.02
N PHE A 128 -7.04 -10.68 4.89
CA PHE A 128 -6.06 -9.61 4.80
C PHE A 128 -6.76 -8.31 4.41
N HIS A 129 -6.83 -7.38 5.37
CA HIS A 129 -7.41 -6.06 5.13
C HIS A 129 -6.31 -5.05 4.79
N SER A 130 -6.09 -4.83 3.49
CA SER A 130 -5.08 -3.89 2.96
C SER A 130 -5.70 -2.73 2.17
N ALA A 131 -7.04 -2.63 2.10
CA ALA A 131 -7.71 -1.49 1.47
C ALA A 131 -7.46 -0.22 2.28
N ALA A 132 -6.86 0.78 1.65
CA ALA A 132 -6.62 2.09 2.23
C ALA A 132 -6.47 3.14 1.12
N THR A 133 -6.81 4.40 1.40
CA THR A 133 -6.29 5.53 0.62
C THR A 133 -4.92 5.86 1.17
N VAL A 134 -3.92 5.93 0.30
CA VAL A 134 -2.54 6.32 0.62
C VAL A 134 -2.21 7.72 0.11
N ARG A 135 -3.24 8.46 -0.32
CA ARG A 135 -3.12 9.85 -0.78
C ARG A 135 -3.04 10.76 0.43
N PHE A 136 -2.00 11.59 0.49
CA PHE A 136 -1.72 12.40 1.69
C PHE A 136 -2.59 13.66 1.82
N ASN A 137 -3.20 14.14 0.73
CA ASN A 137 -4.11 15.29 0.73
C ASN A 137 -5.57 14.88 0.47
N GLU A 138 -5.92 13.62 0.73
CA GLU A 138 -7.33 13.22 0.73
C GLU A 138 -8.10 14.00 1.81
N SER A 139 -9.34 14.39 1.50
CA SER A 139 -10.22 15.03 2.48
C SER A 139 -10.44 14.11 3.69
N LEU A 140 -10.65 14.71 4.87
CA LEU A 140 -10.87 13.94 6.10
C LEU A 140 -12.04 12.97 5.94
N LYS A 141 -13.15 13.42 5.34
CA LYS A 141 -14.36 12.65 5.12
C LYS A 141 -14.10 11.38 4.31
N VAL A 142 -13.39 11.49 3.19
CA VAL A 142 -13.07 10.34 2.33
C VAL A 142 -12.10 9.40 3.04
N ALA A 143 -11.06 9.96 3.68
CA ALA A 143 -10.06 9.17 4.39
C ALA A 143 -10.65 8.40 5.58
N VAL A 144 -11.54 9.03 6.38
CA VAL A 144 -12.23 8.40 7.51
C VAL A 144 -13.20 7.32 7.01
N ASN A 145 -14.01 7.61 5.98
CA ASN A 145 -14.95 6.62 5.44
C ASN A 145 -14.22 5.36 4.94
N LEU A 146 -13.06 5.52 4.29
CA LEU A 146 -12.31 4.41 3.72
C LEU A 146 -11.43 3.70 4.74
N ASN A 147 -10.58 4.42 5.48
CA ASN A 147 -9.58 3.81 6.36
C ASN A 147 -10.17 3.41 7.72
N THR A 148 -11.10 4.19 8.28
CA THR A 148 -11.63 3.96 9.63
C THR A 148 -12.94 3.19 9.58
N LEU A 149 -13.99 3.77 8.99
CA LEU A 149 -15.32 3.15 8.91
C LEU A 149 -15.30 1.92 7.98
N GLY A 150 -14.52 1.95 6.91
CA GLY A 150 -14.28 0.77 6.08
C GLY A 150 -13.63 -0.39 6.84
N THR A 151 -12.74 -0.10 7.79
CA THR A 151 -12.18 -1.12 8.68
C THR A 151 -13.25 -1.70 9.60
N GLN A 152 -14.10 -0.86 10.22
CA GLN A 152 -15.23 -1.32 11.04
C GLN A 152 -16.16 -2.27 10.26
N ARG A 153 -16.50 -1.93 9.01
CA ARG A 153 -17.37 -2.76 8.15
C ARG A 153 -16.74 -4.11 7.82
N VAL A 154 -15.42 -4.16 7.57
CA VAL A 154 -14.71 -5.42 7.32
C VAL A 154 -14.66 -6.27 8.59
N ILE A 155 -14.45 -5.67 9.76
CA ILE A 155 -14.54 -6.38 11.05
C ILE A 155 -15.93 -6.97 11.23
N GLN A 156 -16.99 -6.21 10.91
CA GLN A 156 -18.36 -6.71 11.01
C GLN A 156 -18.62 -7.92 10.10
N LEU A 157 -18.11 -7.91 8.86
CA LEU A 157 -18.15 -9.09 7.99
C LEU A 157 -17.36 -10.27 8.60
N CYS A 158 -16.22 -10.01 9.23
CA CYS A 158 -15.39 -11.05 9.84
C CYS A 158 -16.11 -11.76 11.00
N ARG A 159 -17.00 -11.07 11.73
CA ARG A 159 -17.83 -11.70 12.78
C ARG A 159 -18.82 -12.72 12.24
N ASP A 160 -19.27 -12.53 11.00
CA ASP A 160 -20.14 -13.50 10.33
C ASP A 160 -19.35 -14.75 9.88
N MET A 161 -18.02 -14.72 9.89
CA MET A 161 -17.18 -15.83 9.40
C MET A 161 -16.93 -16.90 10.47
N HIS A 162 -17.69 -17.99 10.39
CA HIS A 162 -17.64 -19.08 11.38
C HIS A 162 -16.32 -19.88 11.41
N LYS A 163 -15.51 -19.77 10.36
CA LYS A 163 -14.23 -20.48 10.22
C LYS A 163 -13.03 -19.56 10.35
N LEU A 164 -13.21 -18.31 10.76
CA LEU A 164 -12.14 -17.33 10.82
C LEU A 164 -11.02 -17.79 11.77
N GLN A 165 -9.81 -17.88 11.23
CA GLN A 165 -8.59 -18.27 11.93
C GLN A 165 -7.62 -17.09 12.08
N ALA A 166 -7.65 -16.12 11.16
CA ALA A 166 -6.83 -14.92 11.26
C ALA A 166 -7.44 -13.73 10.49
N PHE A 167 -7.50 -12.57 11.15
CA PHE A 167 -7.73 -11.26 10.55
C PHE A 167 -6.46 -10.41 10.69
N VAL A 168 -5.86 -10.02 9.56
CA VAL A 168 -4.64 -9.19 9.53
C VAL A 168 -4.97 -7.82 8.96
N HIS A 169 -4.91 -6.79 9.80
CA HIS A 169 -5.07 -5.40 9.40
C HIS A 169 -3.73 -4.78 9.01
N VAL A 170 -3.65 -4.19 7.81
CA VAL A 170 -2.47 -3.46 7.35
C VAL A 170 -2.61 -1.99 7.72
N SER A 171 -1.82 -1.57 8.71
CA SER A 171 -1.67 -0.17 9.12
C SER A 171 -0.38 0.42 8.51
N THR A 172 0.33 1.27 9.25
CA THR A 172 1.60 1.88 8.86
C THR A 172 2.41 2.26 10.10
N ALA A 173 3.73 2.20 10.02
CA ALA A 173 4.62 2.65 11.09
C ALA A 173 4.47 4.14 11.42
N TYR A 174 3.85 4.91 10.52
CA TYR A 174 3.59 6.34 10.67
C TYR A 174 2.22 6.67 11.28
N SER A 175 1.43 5.67 11.70
CA SER A 175 0.13 5.91 12.33
C SER A 175 0.29 6.76 13.60
N ASN A 176 1.43 6.62 14.28
CA ASN A 176 1.78 7.36 15.50
C ASN A 176 2.95 8.33 15.25
N ALA A 177 2.97 9.00 14.10
CA ALA A 177 4.04 9.93 13.70
C ALA A 177 4.18 11.18 14.62
N ASP A 178 3.23 11.39 15.54
CA ASP A 178 3.32 12.39 16.60
C ASP A 178 4.25 11.98 17.76
N LYS A 179 4.68 10.71 17.79
CA LYS A 179 5.51 10.13 18.86
C LYS A 179 6.95 9.92 18.39
N LYS A 180 7.89 10.02 19.33
CA LYS A 180 9.32 9.79 19.08
C LYS A 180 9.65 8.30 19.00
N ASP A 181 9.11 7.52 19.93
CA ASP A 181 9.31 6.08 20.04
C ASP A 181 7.95 5.38 19.93
N VAL A 182 7.83 4.46 18.97
CA VAL A 182 6.57 3.76 18.65
C VAL A 182 6.75 2.27 18.91
N HIS A 183 6.18 1.79 20.01
CA HIS A 183 6.19 0.38 20.40
C HIS A 183 5.09 -0.40 19.69
N GLU A 184 5.17 -1.73 19.78
CA GLU A 184 4.19 -2.69 19.25
C GLU A 184 2.92 -2.78 20.12
N VAL A 185 2.32 -1.62 20.38
CA VAL A 185 1.05 -1.47 21.10
C VAL A 185 0.15 -0.53 20.31
N VAL A 186 -1.16 -0.65 20.50
CA VAL A 186 -2.13 0.33 19.98
C VAL A 186 -2.17 1.51 20.94
N TYR A 187 -2.04 2.72 20.40
CA TYR A 187 -2.07 3.95 21.18
C TYR A 187 -3.46 4.59 21.09
N PRO A 188 -3.92 5.25 22.17
CA PRO A 188 -5.13 6.07 22.12
C PRO A 188 -5.05 7.12 21.01
N PRO A 189 -6.05 7.22 20.13
CA PRO A 189 -6.10 8.23 19.08
C PRO A 189 -6.34 9.62 19.68
N PRO A 190 -6.07 10.70 18.93
CA PRO A 190 -6.29 12.07 19.40
C PRO A 190 -7.77 12.42 19.63
N ALA A 191 -8.69 11.63 19.07
CA ALA A 191 -10.13 11.75 19.26
C ALA A 191 -10.78 10.36 19.12
N ASP A 192 -11.92 10.19 19.79
CA ASP A 192 -12.75 8.99 19.68
C ASP A 192 -13.17 8.74 18.21
N PRO A 193 -12.89 7.55 17.62
CA PRO A 193 -13.21 7.29 16.22
C PRO A 193 -14.69 7.42 15.87
N GLU A 194 -15.60 7.04 16.76
CA GLU A 194 -17.04 7.11 16.49
C GLU A 194 -17.51 8.56 16.37
N SER A 195 -17.04 9.42 17.27
CA SER A 195 -17.27 10.87 17.21
C SER A 195 -16.74 11.48 15.91
N VAL A 196 -15.54 11.08 15.46
CA VAL A 196 -14.96 11.56 14.19
C VAL A 196 -15.78 11.09 12.99
N ILE A 197 -16.25 9.85 12.99
CA ILE A 197 -17.14 9.29 11.95
C ILE A 197 -18.44 10.10 11.90
N GLN A 198 -19.06 10.35 13.05
CA GLN A 198 -20.30 11.13 13.13
C GLN A 198 -20.10 12.56 12.60
N CYS A 199 -19.00 13.22 12.95
CA CYS A 199 -18.65 14.52 12.38
C CYS A 199 -18.60 14.47 10.85
N CYS A 200 -17.89 13.49 10.28
CA CYS A 200 -17.75 13.32 8.82
C CYS A 200 -19.08 13.07 8.09
N GLN A 201 -20.08 12.51 8.79
CA GLN A 201 -21.41 12.24 8.22
C GLN A 201 -22.39 13.41 8.36
N THR A 202 -22.21 14.28 9.36
CA THR A 202 -23.20 15.30 9.75
C THR A 202 -22.82 16.72 9.36
N LEU A 203 -21.53 17.05 9.37
CA LEU A 203 -21.04 18.39 9.09
C LEU A 203 -20.98 18.64 7.58
N SER A 204 -21.15 19.92 7.20
CA SER A 204 -20.84 20.38 5.84
C SER A 204 -19.34 20.28 5.56
N ASP A 205 -18.96 20.24 4.29
CA ASP A 205 -17.55 20.07 3.90
C ASP A 205 -16.69 21.26 4.41
N ASP A 206 -17.19 22.50 4.35
CA ASP A 206 -16.51 23.69 4.92
C ASP A 206 -16.27 23.57 6.43
N ALA A 207 -17.26 23.08 7.18
CA ALA A 207 -17.12 22.87 8.63
C ALA A 207 -16.14 21.73 8.93
N LEU A 208 -16.12 20.69 8.08
CA LEU A 208 -15.20 19.57 8.21
C LEU A 208 -13.75 19.97 7.99
N GLU A 209 -13.46 20.90 7.09
CA GLU A 209 -12.08 21.39 6.90
C GLU A 209 -11.53 22.02 8.17
N ILE A 210 -12.32 22.87 8.84
CA ILE A 210 -11.95 23.51 10.11
C ILE A 210 -11.72 22.45 11.21
N VAL A 211 -12.62 21.48 11.31
CA VAL A 211 -12.52 20.38 12.28
C VAL A 211 -11.32 19.48 11.96
N ALA A 212 -11.04 19.22 10.68
CA ALA A 212 -9.94 18.39 10.24
C ALA A 212 -8.58 18.96 10.62
N GLU A 213 -8.39 20.27 10.50
CA GLU A 213 -7.15 20.90 10.96
C GLU A 213 -6.92 20.69 12.47
N ARG A 214 -7.98 20.81 13.26
CA ARG A 214 -7.94 20.60 14.72
C ARG A 214 -7.67 19.14 15.07
N LEU A 215 -8.38 18.20 14.44
CA LEU A 215 -8.26 16.76 14.68
C LEU A 215 -6.90 16.20 14.23
N ARG A 216 -6.35 16.73 13.11
CA ARG A 216 -5.03 16.35 12.63
C ARG A 216 -3.96 16.61 13.69
N GLY A 217 -4.05 17.71 14.43
CA GLY A 217 -3.15 17.99 15.54
C GLY A 217 -1.67 17.87 15.14
N LYS A 218 -0.96 16.90 15.72
CA LYS A 218 0.47 16.63 15.44
C LYS A 218 0.71 15.66 14.28
N HIS A 219 -0.33 15.05 13.72
CA HIS A 219 -0.18 14.16 12.58
C HIS A 219 0.25 14.95 11.34
N PRO A 220 1.25 14.48 10.58
CA PRO A 220 1.74 15.20 9.40
C PRO A 220 0.71 15.29 8.27
N ASN A 221 -0.26 14.36 8.21
CA ASN A 221 -1.28 14.31 7.18
C ASN A 221 -2.51 13.48 7.62
N THR A 222 -3.61 13.59 6.87
CA THR A 222 -4.87 12.88 7.10
C THR A 222 -4.70 11.35 7.10
N TYR A 223 -3.79 10.83 6.28
CA TYR A 223 -3.51 9.40 6.21
C TYR A 223 -3.01 8.84 7.55
N THR A 224 -2.03 9.49 8.17
CA THR A 224 -1.49 9.05 9.47
C THR A 224 -2.54 9.10 10.58
N LEU A 225 -3.37 10.15 10.61
CA LEU A 225 -4.49 10.28 11.55
C LEU A 225 -5.50 9.13 11.37
N THR A 226 -5.97 8.91 10.16
CA THR A 226 -7.01 7.90 9.89
C THR A 226 -6.51 6.47 10.09
N LYS A 227 -5.21 6.21 9.90
CA LYS A 227 -4.61 4.93 10.30
C LYS A 227 -4.51 4.76 11.81
N ALA A 228 -4.22 5.81 12.58
CA ALA A 228 -4.31 5.74 14.05
C ALA A 228 -5.74 5.42 14.53
N LEU A 229 -6.74 6.10 13.94
CA LEU A 229 -8.15 5.84 14.23
C LEU A 229 -8.55 4.40 13.87
N ALA A 230 -8.10 3.89 12.72
CA ALA A 230 -8.37 2.52 12.30
C ALA A 230 -7.74 1.47 13.24
N GLU A 231 -6.52 1.71 13.75
CA GLU A 231 -5.92 0.81 14.74
C GLU A 231 -6.71 0.77 16.04
N TRP A 232 -7.23 1.92 16.49
CA TRP A 232 -8.08 1.97 17.68
C TRP A 232 -9.39 1.21 17.48
N VAL A 233 -10.04 1.40 16.34
CA VAL A 233 -11.20 0.61 15.92
C VAL A 233 -10.90 -0.90 15.97
N VAL A 234 -9.76 -1.32 15.44
CA VAL A 234 -9.36 -2.74 15.48
C VAL A 234 -9.15 -3.22 16.91
N ALA A 235 -8.55 -2.40 17.78
CA ALA A 235 -8.32 -2.75 19.17
C ALA A 235 -9.62 -2.88 19.98
N GLU A 236 -10.59 -1.99 19.76
CA GLU A 236 -11.85 -1.99 20.50
C GLU A 236 -12.90 -2.95 19.93
N GLN A 237 -12.90 -3.14 18.61
CA GLN A 237 -13.99 -3.84 17.94
C GLN A 237 -13.59 -5.18 17.33
N ALA A 238 -12.36 -5.67 17.49
CA ALA A 238 -11.94 -6.96 16.95
C ALA A 238 -11.33 -7.87 18.03
N ASP A 239 -11.72 -7.68 19.29
CA ASP A 239 -11.30 -8.49 20.44
C ASP A 239 -11.90 -9.90 20.42
N ASP A 240 -13.07 -10.05 19.79
CA ASP A 240 -13.81 -11.30 19.62
C ASP A 240 -13.33 -12.16 18.43
N ILE A 241 -12.41 -11.66 17.61
CA ILE A 241 -11.86 -12.37 16.44
C ILE A 241 -10.32 -12.44 16.48
N PRO A 242 -9.71 -13.48 15.87
CA PRO A 242 -8.26 -13.69 15.93
C PRO A 242 -7.50 -12.65 15.11
N THR A 243 -7.14 -11.53 15.74
CA THR A 243 -6.68 -10.31 15.05
C THR A 243 -5.20 -9.99 15.26
N ALA A 244 -4.56 -9.43 14.23
CA ALA A 244 -3.25 -8.79 14.31
C ALA A 244 -3.16 -7.54 13.44
N ILE A 245 -2.31 -6.59 13.85
CA ILE A 245 -1.99 -5.38 13.08
C ILE A 245 -0.55 -5.46 12.59
N VAL A 246 -0.32 -5.16 11.31
CA VAL A 246 1.03 -5.02 10.73
C VAL A 246 1.24 -3.58 10.28
N ARG A 247 2.32 -2.96 10.76
CA ARG A 247 2.73 -1.57 10.50
C ARG A 247 3.98 -1.53 9.60
N PRO A 248 3.83 -1.58 8.27
CA PRO A 248 4.95 -1.34 7.36
C PRO A 248 5.42 0.13 7.41
N SER A 249 6.72 0.35 7.22
CA SER A 249 7.28 1.69 6.90
C SER A 249 7.05 2.04 5.43
N ILE A 250 7.87 2.90 4.82
CA ILE A 250 7.68 3.30 3.41
C ILE A 250 7.95 2.09 2.52
N VAL A 251 6.88 1.53 1.95
CA VAL A 251 6.97 0.36 1.08
C VAL A 251 7.61 0.76 -0.25
N THR A 252 8.68 0.07 -0.62
CA THR A 252 9.44 0.31 -1.86
C THR A 252 9.46 -0.93 -2.74
N ALA A 253 10.17 -0.83 -3.87
CA ALA A 253 10.33 -1.91 -4.84
C ALA A 253 10.80 -3.22 -4.17
N ALA A 254 10.37 -4.34 -4.75
CA ALA A 254 10.75 -5.67 -4.27
C ALA A 254 12.28 -5.85 -4.24
N TRP A 255 12.79 -6.44 -3.17
CA TRP A 255 14.20 -6.83 -3.10
C TRP A 255 14.47 -8.07 -3.96
N ARG A 256 13.60 -9.09 -3.86
CA ARG A 256 13.73 -10.36 -4.59
C ARG A 256 12.47 -10.78 -5.34
N GLU A 257 11.31 -10.70 -4.71
CA GLU A 257 10.09 -11.31 -5.25
C GLU A 257 8.95 -10.29 -5.40
N PRO A 258 8.10 -10.37 -6.44
CA PRO A 258 8.04 -11.42 -7.47
C PRO A 258 9.19 -11.37 -8.48
N VAL A 259 9.75 -10.19 -8.72
CA VAL A 259 11.04 -9.98 -9.39
C VAL A 259 11.78 -8.82 -8.72
N PRO A 260 13.12 -8.79 -8.69
CA PRO A 260 13.88 -7.69 -8.11
C PRO A 260 13.53 -6.35 -8.77
N GLY A 261 13.34 -5.31 -7.97
CA GLY A 261 12.98 -3.97 -8.45
C GLY A 261 11.51 -3.81 -8.86
N TRP A 262 10.66 -4.82 -8.68
CA TRP A 262 9.23 -4.70 -9.01
C TRP A 262 8.55 -3.62 -8.18
N VAL A 263 7.96 -2.65 -8.87
CA VAL A 263 7.14 -1.57 -8.32
C VAL A 263 6.03 -1.25 -9.31
N ASP A 264 4.83 -0.98 -8.80
CA ASP A 264 3.61 -0.83 -9.61
C ASP A 264 2.83 0.47 -9.27
N ASN A 265 3.50 1.41 -8.64
CA ASN A 265 3.00 2.77 -8.54
C ASN A 265 4.17 3.75 -8.41
N VAL A 266 3.89 5.00 -8.75
CA VAL A 266 4.81 6.12 -8.59
C VAL A 266 4.44 6.98 -7.38
N CYS A 267 3.77 6.40 -6.38
CA CYS A 267 3.33 7.14 -5.21
C CYS A 267 4.47 7.36 -4.20
N GLY A 268 4.39 8.46 -3.45
CA GLY A 268 5.31 8.75 -2.35
C GLY A 268 6.77 8.84 -2.79
N ILE A 269 7.65 8.09 -2.11
CA ILE A 269 9.10 8.18 -2.35
C ILE A 269 9.50 7.75 -3.76
N THR A 270 8.81 6.76 -4.34
CA THR A 270 9.09 6.27 -5.69
C THR A 270 8.91 7.37 -6.73
N GLY A 271 7.83 8.15 -6.63
CA GLY A 271 7.58 9.30 -7.50
C GLY A 271 8.62 10.40 -7.34
N ILE A 272 8.95 10.76 -6.10
CA ILE A 272 9.99 11.76 -5.81
C ILE A 272 11.32 11.36 -6.46
N MET A 273 11.74 10.09 -6.32
CA MET A 273 13.00 9.62 -6.91
C MET A 273 12.95 9.53 -8.43
N MET A 274 11.80 9.16 -9.00
CA MET A 274 11.60 9.18 -10.46
C MET A 274 11.75 10.61 -11.01
N GLU A 275 11.14 11.60 -10.37
CA GLU A 275 11.20 13.00 -10.79
C GLU A 275 12.58 13.63 -10.57
N ILE A 276 13.31 13.25 -9.51
CA ILE A 276 14.75 13.56 -9.39
C ILE A 276 15.52 13.01 -10.58
N GLY A 277 15.25 11.75 -10.95
CA GLY A 277 15.90 11.08 -12.08
C GLY A 277 15.55 11.69 -13.45
N ARG A 278 14.39 12.33 -13.58
CA ARG A 278 14.00 13.13 -14.76
C ARG A 278 14.61 14.53 -14.77
N GLY A 279 15.15 14.97 -13.63
CA GLY A 279 15.69 16.31 -13.42
C GLY A 279 14.64 17.40 -13.18
N THR A 280 13.38 17.03 -12.99
CA THR A 280 12.25 17.95 -12.71
C THR A 280 12.26 18.39 -11.24
N ILE A 281 12.61 17.51 -10.30
CA ILE A 281 12.84 17.87 -8.90
C ILE A 281 14.33 18.10 -8.64
N ARG A 282 14.66 19.37 -8.39
CA ARG A 282 16.04 19.82 -8.09
C ARG A 282 16.29 20.30 -6.66
N SER A 283 15.24 20.45 -5.84
CA SER A 283 15.33 20.98 -4.48
C SER A 283 14.30 20.30 -3.60
N ILE A 284 14.70 19.78 -2.43
CA ILE A 284 13.80 19.12 -1.48
C ILE A 284 14.02 19.68 -0.08
N ILE A 285 12.93 20.03 0.62
CA ILE A 285 13.02 20.37 2.05
C ILE A 285 13.15 19.06 2.84
N CYS A 286 14.35 18.79 3.33
CA CYS A 286 14.61 17.65 4.22
C CYS A 286 15.95 17.87 4.94
N ASN A 287 16.04 17.37 6.18
CA ASN A 287 17.33 17.19 6.82
C ASN A 287 17.95 15.88 6.35
N GLN A 288 18.99 15.96 5.53
CA GLN A 288 19.61 14.81 4.87
C GLN A 288 20.22 13.78 5.84
N ASN A 289 20.46 14.18 7.11
CA ASN A 289 20.98 13.31 8.14
C ASN A 289 19.91 12.39 8.76
N LEU A 290 18.62 12.64 8.50
CA LEU A 290 17.55 11.82 9.02
C LEU A 290 17.52 10.44 8.35
N ILE A 291 17.08 9.44 9.11
CA ILE A 291 16.84 8.09 8.60
C ILE A 291 15.56 8.12 7.77
N MET A 292 15.62 7.51 6.59
CA MET A 292 14.46 7.24 5.76
C MET A 292 14.15 5.75 5.87
N ASP A 293 13.13 5.41 6.65
CA ASP A 293 12.77 4.01 6.89
C ASP A 293 12.02 3.43 5.67
N LEU A 294 12.74 2.63 4.88
CA LEU A 294 12.22 1.95 3.70
C LEU A 294 12.06 0.46 3.99
N ILE A 295 11.00 -0.15 3.47
CA ILE A 295 10.82 -1.60 3.52
C ILE A 295 10.46 -2.14 2.12
N PRO A 296 11.16 -3.16 1.61
CA PRO A 296 10.77 -3.80 0.35
C PRO A 296 9.40 -4.49 0.45
N VAL A 297 8.60 -4.43 -0.62
CA VAL A 297 7.24 -5.01 -0.62
C VAL A 297 7.20 -6.51 -0.33
N ASP A 298 8.23 -7.28 -0.72
CA ASP A 298 8.32 -8.71 -0.43
C ASP A 298 8.53 -9.01 1.06
N PHE A 299 9.23 -8.14 1.79
CA PHE A 299 9.32 -8.27 3.24
C PHE A 299 7.97 -8.03 3.89
N VAL A 300 7.24 -6.99 3.46
CA VAL A 300 5.88 -6.71 3.95
C VAL A 300 4.97 -7.90 3.71
N VAL A 301 4.95 -8.44 2.48
CA VAL A 301 4.11 -9.60 2.14
C VAL A 301 4.48 -10.84 2.95
N ASN A 302 5.77 -11.14 3.11
CA ASN A 302 6.22 -12.26 3.93
C ASN A 302 5.79 -12.09 5.39
N THR A 303 5.87 -10.87 5.93
CA THR A 303 5.38 -10.55 7.28
C THR A 303 3.88 -10.77 7.39
N LEU A 304 3.07 -10.29 6.43
CA LEU A 304 1.62 -10.51 6.44
C LEU A 304 1.25 -12.00 6.50
N ILE A 305 1.83 -12.80 5.60
CA ILE A 305 1.58 -14.25 5.52
C ILE A 305 2.01 -14.94 6.83
N THR A 306 3.17 -14.58 7.36
CA THR A 306 3.71 -15.16 8.60
C THR A 306 2.87 -14.78 9.82
N VAL A 307 2.41 -13.53 9.88
CA VAL A 307 1.53 -13.03 10.95
C VAL A 307 0.19 -13.74 10.92
N ALA A 308 -0.42 -13.95 9.75
CA ALA A 308 -1.67 -14.72 9.66
C ALA A 308 -1.51 -16.14 10.22
N TRP A 309 -0.43 -16.85 9.82
CA TRP A 309 -0.11 -18.17 10.36
C TRP A 309 0.11 -18.13 11.88
N HIS A 310 0.89 -17.15 12.37
CA HIS A 310 1.19 -17.03 13.78
C HIS A 310 -0.07 -16.76 14.61
N THR A 311 -0.93 -15.84 14.18
CA THR A 311 -2.19 -15.50 14.84
C THR A 311 -3.10 -16.72 14.97
N ALA A 312 -3.25 -17.50 13.89
CA ALA A 312 -4.05 -18.71 13.90
C ALA A 312 -3.48 -19.83 14.78
N THR A 313 -2.15 -19.99 14.77
CA THR A 313 -1.45 -21.09 15.47
C THR A 313 -1.37 -20.86 16.97
N TYR A 314 -1.00 -19.65 17.39
CA TYR A 314 -0.71 -19.36 18.80
C TYR A 314 -1.86 -18.68 19.54
N ARG A 315 -2.86 -18.13 18.83
CA ARG A 315 -4.05 -17.47 19.39
C ARG A 315 -3.73 -16.62 20.63
N PRO A 316 -2.91 -15.56 20.48
CA PRO A 316 -2.51 -14.74 21.62
C PRO A 316 -3.74 -14.11 22.29
N ASN A 317 -3.74 -14.05 23.62
CA ASN A 317 -4.83 -13.45 24.41
C ASN A 317 -4.90 -11.92 24.28
N THR A 318 -3.93 -11.30 23.62
CA THR A 318 -3.82 -9.86 23.43
C THR A 318 -3.59 -9.56 21.97
N LEU A 319 -4.20 -8.48 21.47
CA LEU A 319 -3.96 -7.96 20.12
C LEU A 319 -2.46 -7.72 19.91
N ARG A 320 -1.89 -8.40 18.91
CA ARG A 320 -0.48 -8.21 18.53
C ARG A 320 -0.35 -7.19 17.42
N VAL A 321 0.62 -6.30 17.60
CA VAL A 321 1.04 -5.33 16.61
C VAL A 321 2.45 -5.68 16.17
N TYR A 322 2.74 -5.61 14.88
CA TYR A 322 4.06 -5.92 14.32
C TYR A 322 4.58 -4.71 13.54
N ASN A 323 5.72 -4.16 13.96
CA ASN A 323 6.42 -3.12 13.21
C ASN A 323 7.26 -3.76 12.10
N CYS A 324 6.83 -3.61 10.85
CA CYS A 324 7.54 -4.13 9.68
C CYS A 324 8.42 -3.02 9.09
N THR A 325 9.51 -2.70 9.79
CA THR A 325 10.42 -1.59 9.50
C THR A 325 11.86 -2.07 9.33
N SER A 326 12.71 -1.26 8.70
CA SER A 326 14.15 -1.55 8.58
C SER A 326 15.03 -0.51 9.26
N GLY A 327 14.52 0.70 9.52
CA GLY A 327 15.31 1.86 9.93
C GLY A 327 16.07 1.69 11.25
N GLY A 328 15.60 0.83 12.15
CA GLY A 328 16.31 0.53 13.41
C GLY A 328 17.45 -0.48 13.28
N MET A 329 17.44 -1.34 12.25
CA MET A 329 18.40 -2.45 12.08
C MET A 329 19.34 -2.25 10.89
N ASN A 330 18.84 -1.69 9.80
CA ASN A 330 19.57 -1.43 8.56
C ASN A 330 19.21 -0.03 8.03
N PRO A 331 19.65 1.04 8.73
CA PRO A 331 19.24 2.41 8.42
C PRO A 331 19.81 2.88 7.09
N VAL A 332 19.00 3.61 6.32
CA VAL A 332 19.43 4.40 5.16
C VAL A 332 19.13 5.87 5.45
N ARG A 333 20.13 6.75 5.28
CA ARG A 333 19.92 8.19 5.43
C ARG A 333 19.38 8.81 4.13
N TRP A 334 18.68 9.93 4.25
CA TRP A 334 18.23 10.70 3.08
C TRP A 334 19.38 11.09 2.16
N GLU A 335 20.54 11.48 2.72
CA GLU A 335 21.75 11.78 1.94
C GLU A 335 22.22 10.59 1.09
N GLU A 336 22.39 9.42 1.72
CA GLU A 336 22.83 8.19 1.05
C GLU A 336 21.85 7.78 -0.05
N PHE A 337 20.57 7.81 0.25
CA PHE A 337 19.55 7.49 -0.74
C PHE A 337 19.54 8.48 -1.92
N GLY A 338 19.74 9.76 -1.64
CA GLY A 338 19.88 10.79 -2.68
C GLY A 338 21.07 10.55 -3.60
N GLN A 339 22.22 10.16 -3.03
CA GLN A 339 23.42 9.81 -3.79
C GLN A 339 23.18 8.56 -4.67
N LEU A 340 22.52 7.53 -4.13
CA LEU A 340 22.13 6.34 -4.89
C LEU A 340 21.18 6.67 -6.03
N THR A 341 20.13 7.47 -5.79
CA THR A 341 19.18 7.91 -6.82
C THR A 341 19.91 8.67 -7.92
N HIS A 342 20.77 9.64 -7.59
CA HIS A 342 21.55 10.38 -8.59
C HIS A 342 22.44 9.44 -9.42
N ARG A 343 23.21 8.58 -8.74
CA ARG A 343 24.08 7.60 -9.41
C ARG A 343 23.30 6.74 -10.39
N HIS A 344 22.19 6.15 -9.97
CA HIS A 344 21.40 5.24 -10.81
C HIS A 344 20.65 5.98 -11.91
N ALA A 345 20.21 7.22 -11.69
CA ALA A 345 19.63 8.05 -12.74
C ALA A 345 20.63 8.38 -13.85
N CYS A 346 21.92 8.57 -13.53
CA CYS A 346 22.96 8.79 -14.54
C CYS A 346 23.35 7.51 -15.29
N VAL A 347 23.38 6.35 -14.61
CA VAL A 347 23.75 5.06 -15.23
C VAL A 347 22.60 4.48 -16.06
N TYR A 348 21.36 4.66 -15.62
CA TYR A 348 20.16 4.15 -16.25
C TYR A 348 19.15 5.29 -16.50
N PRO A 349 19.45 6.22 -17.41
CA PRO A 349 18.59 7.38 -17.65
C PRO A 349 17.23 6.95 -18.22
N THR A 350 16.18 7.63 -17.76
CA THR A 350 14.85 7.49 -18.35
C THR A 350 14.80 8.12 -19.74
N SER A 351 13.90 7.64 -20.61
CA SER A 351 13.63 8.29 -21.91
C SER A 351 12.98 9.67 -21.79
N HIS A 352 12.51 10.03 -20.60
CA HIS A 352 11.79 11.28 -20.31
C HIS A 352 12.64 12.27 -19.49
N VAL A 353 13.96 12.27 -19.68
CA VAL A 353 14.85 13.23 -19.01
C VAL A 353 14.56 14.63 -19.53
N MET A 354 14.17 15.53 -18.64
CA MET A 354 13.90 16.94 -18.94
C MET A 354 15.11 17.83 -18.65
N TRP A 355 15.90 17.44 -17.64
CA TRP A 355 17.16 18.08 -17.29
C TRP A 355 18.12 17.03 -16.73
N TYR A 356 19.43 17.25 -16.90
CA TYR A 356 20.47 16.49 -16.21
C TYR A 356 20.10 16.21 -14.74
N PRO A 357 20.05 14.93 -14.32
CA PRO A 357 19.68 14.53 -12.97
C PRO A 357 20.58 15.23 -11.96
N GLY A 358 19.97 15.89 -10.97
CA GLY A 358 20.72 16.67 -9.99
C GLY A 358 19.79 17.42 -9.06
N PHE A 359 19.94 17.17 -7.77
CA PHE A 359 19.10 17.79 -6.74
C PHE A 359 19.90 18.06 -5.47
N THR A 360 19.33 18.87 -4.57
CA THR A 360 19.94 19.12 -3.26
C THR A 360 18.89 19.17 -2.16
N PHE A 361 19.22 18.60 -1.00
CA PHE A 361 18.44 18.76 0.21
C PHE A 361 18.67 20.15 0.83
N ARG A 362 17.59 20.72 1.39
CA ARG A 362 17.59 22.04 2.02
C ARG A 362 16.85 21.96 3.35
N THR A 363 17.37 22.64 4.37
CA THR A 363 16.68 22.82 5.65
C THR A 363 16.02 24.20 5.77
N ASN A 364 16.56 25.20 5.06
CA ASN A 364 16.02 26.56 5.05
C ASN A 364 14.90 26.70 3.99
N ARG A 365 13.68 27.01 4.45
CA ARG A 365 12.49 27.16 3.59
C ARG A 365 12.58 28.35 2.62
N LEU A 366 13.23 29.44 2.99
CA LEU A 366 13.40 30.60 2.11
C LEU A 366 14.32 30.26 0.94
N ILE A 367 15.48 29.66 1.23
CA ILE A 367 16.41 29.20 0.19
C ILE A 367 15.74 28.17 -0.71
N HIS A 368 14.98 27.23 -0.13
CA HIS A 368 14.22 26.26 -0.91
C HIS A 368 13.24 26.95 -1.87
N LYS A 369 12.44 27.92 -1.41
CA LYS A 369 11.52 28.68 -2.27
C LYS A 369 12.23 29.41 -3.41
N ILE A 370 13.39 30.04 -3.13
CA ILE A 370 14.20 30.68 -4.17
C ILE A 370 14.64 29.64 -5.21
N CYS A 371 15.16 28.49 -4.76
CA CYS A 371 15.56 27.41 -5.67
C CYS A 371 14.37 26.82 -6.45
N GLU A 372 13.21 26.65 -5.81
CA GLU A 372 11.96 26.16 -6.44
C GLU A 372 11.53 27.13 -7.57
N SER A 373 11.52 28.44 -7.31
CA SER A 373 11.23 29.46 -8.32
C SER A 373 12.22 29.42 -9.49
N LEU A 374 13.52 29.32 -9.22
CA LEU A 374 14.57 29.37 -10.25
C LEU A 374 14.70 28.07 -11.05
N PHE A 375 14.53 26.92 -10.41
CA PHE A 375 14.86 25.63 -11.00
C PHE A 375 13.64 24.78 -11.36
N HIS A 376 12.45 25.08 -10.84
CA HIS A 376 11.22 24.37 -11.21
C HIS A 376 10.31 25.28 -12.02
N PHE A 377 9.92 26.45 -11.49
CA PHE A 377 8.92 27.31 -12.13
C PHE A 377 9.43 28.08 -13.34
N PHE A 378 10.60 28.73 -13.23
CA PHE A 378 11.14 29.54 -14.34
C PHE A 378 11.42 28.71 -15.61
N PRO A 379 12.08 27.53 -15.54
CA PRO A 379 12.29 26.69 -16.71
C PRO A 379 10.98 26.17 -17.31
N ALA A 380 10.02 25.76 -16.48
CA ALA A 380 8.70 25.32 -16.93
C ALA A 380 7.97 26.45 -17.70
N PHE A 381 8.02 27.68 -17.18
CA PHE A 381 7.47 28.85 -17.86
C PHE A 381 8.11 29.10 -19.23
N VAL A 382 9.45 28.98 -19.33
CA VAL A 382 10.17 29.16 -20.60
C VAL A 382 9.77 28.08 -21.62
N VAL A 383 9.69 26.82 -21.21
CA VAL A 383 9.26 25.71 -22.07
C VAL A 383 7.82 25.93 -22.57
N ASP A 384 6.91 26.32 -21.69
CA ASP A 384 5.53 26.63 -22.06
C ASP A 384 5.41 27.80 -23.02
N LEU A 385 6.21 28.85 -22.82
CA LEU A 385 6.25 29.98 -23.73
C LEU A 385 6.69 29.52 -25.12
N ILE A 386 7.72 28.68 -25.23
CA ILE A 386 8.19 28.12 -26.50
C ILE A 386 7.09 27.27 -27.16
N LEU A 387 6.44 26.38 -26.42
CA LEU A 387 5.36 25.54 -26.94
C LEU A 387 4.19 26.37 -27.47
N ARG A 388 3.78 27.40 -26.72
CA ARG A 388 2.73 28.34 -27.16
C ARG A 388 3.12 29.06 -28.44
N LEU A 389 4.37 29.52 -28.54
CA LEU A 389 4.89 30.16 -29.76
C LEU A 389 4.95 29.18 -30.95
N GLN A 390 5.09 27.88 -30.71
CA GLN A 390 5.04 26.82 -31.72
C GLN A 390 3.62 26.34 -32.05
N GLY A 391 2.57 27.00 -31.52
CA GLY A 391 1.18 26.59 -31.71
C GLY A 391 0.80 25.28 -31.01
N SER A 392 1.69 24.75 -30.16
CA SER A 392 1.46 23.56 -29.35
C SER A 392 0.80 23.93 -28.02
N LYS A 393 0.10 22.97 -27.41
CA LYS A 393 -0.42 23.16 -26.06
C LYS A 393 0.75 23.25 -25.06
N PRO A 394 0.72 24.17 -24.09
CA PRO A 394 1.70 24.21 -23.01
C PRO A 394 1.75 22.86 -22.27
N MET A 395 2.94 22.42 -21.90
CA MET A 395 3.13 21.19 -21.12
C MET A 395 2.86 21.43 -19.64
N SER A 396 3.10 22.65 -19.16
CA SER A 396 2.99 23.02 -17.76
C SER A 396 1.56 23.44 -17.43
N GLY A 397 0.66 22.45 -17.39
CA GLY A 397 -0.46 22.48 -16.43
C GLY A 397 0.11 22.35 -15.01
N ASN A 398 0.87 23.34 -14.56
CA ASN A 398 1.51 23.42 -13.24
C ASN A 398 2.15 22.09 -12.73
N PRO A 399 3.35 21.69 -13.22
CA PRO A 399 3.96 20.39 -12.87
C PRO A 399 4.38 20.28 -11.41
N VAL A 400 4.53 21.41 -10.70
CA VAL A 400 4.70 21.42 -9.23
C VAL A 400 3.38 21.10 -8.52
N LEU A 401 2.24 21.38 -9.15
CA LEU A 401 0.92 20.83 -8.80
C LEU A 401 0.65 19.46 -9.42
N GLU A 402 1.51 18.79 -10.19
CA GLU A 402 1.30 17.35 -10.46
C GLU A 402 2.01 16.50 -9.41
N VAL A 403 3.16 16.95 -8.90
CA VAL A 403 3.78 16.32 -7.71
C VAL A 403 3.08 16.74 -6.40
N ARG A 404 2.48 17.94 -6.35
CA ARG A 404 1.52 18.32 -5.29
C ARG A 404 0.06 17.94 -5.58
N GLY A 405 -0.29 17.59 -6.82
CA GLY A 405 -1.68 17.51 -7.29
C GLY A 405 -2.02 16.48 -8.38
N GLU A 406 -1.26 15.37 -8.46
CA GLU A 406 -1.90 14.05 -8.59
C GLU A 406 -2.76 13.70 -7.35
N VAL A 407 -2.77 14.62 -6.38
CA VAL A 407 -3.68 14.82 -5.26
C VAL A 407 -4.51 16.11 -5.49
N ASP A 408 -5.71 15.97 -6.08
CA ASP A 408 -6.63 17.01 -6.60
C ASP A 408 -6.50 17.36 -8.09
N GLU A 409 -7.05 16.52 -8.96
CA GLU A 409 -8.33 16.81 -9.64
C GLU A 409 -8.68 15.68 -10.62
N GLY A 410 -9.98 15.46 -10.77
CA GLY A 410 -10.56 14.54 -11.72
C GLY A 410 -12.04 14.45 -11.44
N SER A 411 -12.73 15.55 -11.76
CA SER A 411 -14.16 15.68 -12.13
C SER A 411 -15.12 14.58 -11.66
#